data_AF-A0A8T3CKH3-F1
#
_entry.id   AF-A0A8T3CKH3-F1
#
_cell.length_a   1.000
_cell.length_b   1.000
_cell.length_c   1.000
_cell.angle_alpha   90.00
_cell.angle_beta   90.00
_cell.angle_gamma   90.00
#
_symmetry.space_group_name_H-M   'P 1'
#
loop_
_entity.id
_entity.type
_entity.pdbx_description
1 polymer ?
#
loop_
_entity_poly.entity_id
_entity_poly.type
_entity_poly.pdbx_seq_one_letter_code
_entity_poly.pdbx_strand_id
1 'polypeptide(L)'
;MAAENTFRQWKKQCLNKIDLSKKGSVDEDIASLVRMLNDSEQYFTTSSCSGRIIVIDGVSDCPDVQKQNCSWLFVTHHKCQKMDVVSALEGSCGDAVFKFEPFVLHVQCRQLEDAQLLHSVAINSGFRNSGITVGKKGKIIMAVRSTHCLEVPLSHKGQVLVSTEYIDFLVEIANQKMEENLQRIERFFECLKSAMRHEDPHCERTDATEEKSVYMRRRRRTQGSRGECGQSSKDIILSDEDNGLDIGIDLFT
;
A
#
# COMPACT_ATOMS: atom_id res chain seq x y z
N MET A 1 17.94 21.20 -14.24
CA MET A 1 17.15 21.31 -15.48
C MET A 1 16.80 19.96 -16.13
N ALA A 2 17.74 19.03 -16.33
CA ALA A 2 17.44 17.73 -16.95
C ALA A 2 16.48 16.84 -16.13
N ALA A 3 16.71 16.72 -14.81
CA ALA A 3 15.83 15.94 -13.91
C ALA A 3 14.41 16.54 -13.82
N GLU A 4 14.30 17.87 -13.81
CA GLU A 4 13.03 18.60 -13.80
C GLU A 4 12.17 18.30 -15.04
N ASN A 5 12.79 18.35 -16.21
CA ASN A 5 12.10 18.06 -17.46
C ASN A 5 11.67 16.59 -17.53
N THR A 6 12.45 15.70 -16.90
CA THR A 6 12.18 14.26 -16.86
C THR A 6 10.96 13.92 -15.99
N PHE A 7 10.81 14.54 -14.81
CA PHE A 7 9.65 14.31 -13.95
C PHE A 7 8.34 14.75 -14.62
N ARG A 8 8.33 15.96 -15.21
CA ARG A 8 7.17 16.49 -15.93
C ARG A 8 6.76 15.59 -17.10
N GLN A 9 7.74 15.02 -17.82
CA GLN A 9 7.48 14.05 -18.87
C GLN A 9 6.84 12.77 -18.33
N TRP A 10 7.35 12.20 -17.23
CA TRP A 10 6.74 11.02 -16.60
C TRP A 10 5.33 11.28 -16.11
N LYS A 11 5.10 12.44 -15.50
CA LYS A 11 3.77 12.87 -15.06
C LYS A 11 2.79 12.95 -16.24
N LYS A 12 3.17 13.65 -17.31
CA LYS A 12 2.35 13.74 -18.54
C LYS A 12 2.06 12.37 -19.14
N GLN A 13 3.07 11.49 -19.19
CA GLN A 13 2.88 10.13 -19.69
C GLN A 13 1.92 9.33 -18.81
N CYS A 14 2.05 9.41 -17.49
CA CYS A 14 1.23 8.66 -16.55
C CYS A 14 -0.24 9.11 -16.57
N LEU A 15 -0.48 10.42 -16.53
CA LEU A 15 -1.85 10.98 -16.50
C LEU A 15 -2.61 10.80 -17.83
N ASN A 16 -1.90 10.54 -18.93
CA ASN A 16 -2.51 10.23 -20.23
C ASN A 16 -2.79 8.73 -20.43
N LYS A 17 -2.40 7.86 -19.50
CA LYS A 17 -2.69 6.44 -19.59
C LYS A 17 -4.17 6.17 -19.31
N ILE A 18 -4.67 5.12 -19.95
CA ILE A 18 -5.97 4.53 -19.64
C ILE A 18 -5.86 3.82 -18.29
N ASP A 19 -6.91 3.92 -17.47
CA ASP A 19 -7.01 3.17 -16.21
C ASP A 19 -7.09 1.68 -16.52
N LEU A 20 -6.12 0.93 -16.02
CA LEU A 20 -6.02 -0.52 -16.24
C LEU A 20 -6.72 -1.32 -15.14
N SER A 21 -7.17 -0.69 -14.04
CA SER A 21 -7.88 -1.40 -12.99
C SER A 21 -9.14 -2.07 -13.53
N LYS A 22 -9.59 -3.17 -12.88
CA LYS A 22 -10.86 -3.83 -13.24
C LYS A 22 -12.07 -2.91 -13.20
N LYS A 23 -12.04 -1.87 -12.36
CA LYS A 23 -13.09 -0.86 -12.28
C LYS A 23 -13.04 0.13 -13.45
N GLY A 24 -11.86 0.38 -14.00
CA GLY A 24 -11.63 1.33 -15.09
C GLY A 24 -11.80 2.79 -14.67
N SER A 25 -11.88 3.07 -13.38
CA SER A 25 -11.95 4.42 -12.83
C SER A 25 -11.39 4.48 -11.40
N VAL A 26 -10.98 5.69 -11.00
CA VAL A 26 -10.59 6.01 -9.62
C VAL A 26 -11.79 5.92 -8.70
N ASP A 27 -11.60 5.30 -7.53
CA ASP A 27 -12.64 5.21 -6.50
C ASP A 27 -13.10 6.59 -5.99
N GLU A 28 -14.40 6.75 -5.86
CA GLU A 28 -15.08 8.00 -5.51
C GLU A 28 -14.58 8.54 -4.16
N ASP A 29 -14.41 7.66 -3.18
CA ASP A 29 -13.94 7.98 -1.82
C ASP A 29 -12.54 8.60 -1.79
N ILE A 30 -11.72 8.38 -2.81
CA ILE A 30 -10.35 8.92 -2.91
C ILE A 30 -10.14 9.84 -4.11
N ALA A 31 -11.18 10.10 -4.92
CA ALA A 31 -11.06 10.91 -6.13
C ALA A 31 -10.54 12.32 -5.83
N SER A 32 -10.97 12.94 -4.72
CA SER A 32 -10.50 14.26 -4.30
C SER A 32 -9.03 14.27 -3.88
N LEU A 33 -8.58 13.23 -3.18
CA LEU A 33 -7.18 13.04 -2.79
C LEU A 33 -6.30 12.84 -4.03
N VAL A 34 -6.70 11.95 -4.93
CA VAL A 34 -5.98 11.66 -6.17
C VAL A 34 -5.87 12.91 -7.05
N ARG A 35 -6.97 13.66 -7.20
CA ARG A 35 -6.98 14.93 -7.94
C ARG A 35 -6.01 15.94 -7.34
N MET A 36 -6.07 16.18 -6.03
CA MET A 36 -5.18 17.12 -5.33
C MET A 36 -3.70 16.79 -5.57
N LEU A 37 -3.32 15.52 -5.46
CA LEU A 37 -1.95 15.08 -5.72
C LEU A 37 -1.56 15.28 -7.19
N ASN A 38 -2.45 14.94 -8.12
CA ASN A 38 -2.19 15.08 -9.55
C ASN A 38 -2.16 16.53 -10.03
N ASP A 39 -2.79 17.47 -9.32
CA ASP A 39 -2.76 18.90 -9.63
C ASP A 39 -1.49 19.58 -9.08
N SER A 40 -0.83 19.01 -8.08
CA SER A 40 0.41 19.54 -7.50
C SER A 40 1.64 19.30 -8.39
N GLU A 41 2.57 20.26 -8.49
CA GLU A 41 3.79 20.07 -9.29
C GLU A 41 4.74 18.99 -8.73
N GLN A 42 4.64 18.66 -7.44
CA GLN A 42 5.56 17.77 -6.73
C GLN A 42 5.17 16.29 -6.85
N TYR A 43 3.92 16.00 -7.20
CA TYR A 43 3.37 14.65 -7.13
C TYR A 43 2.63 14.23 -8.41
N PHE A 44 2.57 12.93 -8.63
CA PHE A 44 1.50 12.31 -9.41
C PHE A 44 1.26 10.88 -8.94
N THR A 45 0.01 10.44 -9.00
CA THR A 45 -0.41 9.08 -8.65
C THR A 45 -0.10 8.11 -9.78
N THR A 46 0.36 6.90 -9.45
CA THR A 46 0.61 5.82 -10.40
C THR A 46 -0.41 4.69 -10.29
N SER A 47 -0.94 4.46 -9.09
CA SER A 47 -2.05 3.54 -8.83
C SER A 47 -2.68 3.83 -7.47
N SER A 48 -3.96 3.50 -7.32
CA SER A 48 -4.72 3.73 -6.10
C SER A 48 -5.92 2.79 -5.96
N CYS A 49 -6.34 2.50 -4.73
CA CYS A 49 -7.61 1.83 -4.41
C CYS A 49 -8.07 2.31 -3.04
N SER A 50 -9.36 2.66 -2.89
CA SER A 50 -9.93 3.13 -1.61
C SER A 50 -10.01 2.01 -0.56
N GLY A 51 -9.95 0.76 -0.99
CA GLY A 51 -10.15 -0.43 -0.18
C GLY A 51 -11.28 -1.26 -0.77
N ARG A 52 -11.24 -2.58 -0.56
CA ARG A 52 -12.21 -3.50 -1.15
C ARG A 52 -12.48 -4.73 -0.32
N ILE A 53 -13.71 -5.22 -0.43
CA ILE A 53 -14.11 -6.55 0.04
C ILE A 53 -14.24 -7.44 -1.18
N ILE A 54 -13.60 -8.60 -1.14
CA ILE A 54 -13.52 -9.53 -2.27
C ILE A 54 -13.75 -10.97 -1.83
N VAL A 55 -14.36 -11.74 -2.73
CA VAL A 55 -14.34 -13.20 -2.69
C VAL A 55 -13.62 -13.67 -3.94
N ILE A 56 -12.52 -14.40 -3.75
CA ILE A 56 -11.77 -14.98 -4.86
C ILE A 56 -11.78 -16.50 -4.74
N ASP A 57 -11.84 -17.19 -5.87
CA ASP A 57 -11.68 -18.64 -5.96
C ASP A 57 -10.31 -18.97 -6.55
N GLY A 58 -9.54 -19.78 -5.84
CA GLY A 58 -8.26 -20.33 -6.29
C GLY A 58 -8.41 -21.79 -6.72
N VAL A 59 -7.70 -22.18 -7.79
CA VAL A 59 -7.60 -23.59 -8.18
C VAL A 59 -6.71 -24.33 -7.15
N SER A 60 -7.28 -25.31 -6.45
CA SER A 60 -6.67 -26.03 -5.31
C SER A 60 -5.38 -26.81 -5.63
N ASP A 61 -5.05 -27.02 -6.90
CA ASP A 61 -3.99 -27.95 -7.34
C ASP A 61 -2.64 -27.29 -7.69
N CYS A 62 -2.46 -25.99 -7.44
CA CYS A 62 -1.22 -25.28 -7.73
C CYS A 62 -0.54 -24.77 -6.43
N PRO A 63 0.66 -25.26 -6.07
CA PRO A 63 1.37 -24.82 -4.87
C PRO A 63 2.02 -23.43 -4.98
N ASP A 64 2.07 -22.85 -6.19
CA ASP A 64 2.60 -21.50 -6.41
C ASP A 64 1.53 -20.42 -6.20
N VAL A 65 1.89 -19.33 -5.52
CA VAL A 65 1.05 -18.12 -5.37
C VAL A 65 0.91 -17.44 -6.74
N GLN A 66 -0.02 -17.89 -7.57
CA GLN A 66 -0.31 -17.26 -8.84
C GLN A 66 -1.38 -16.17 -8.65
N LYS A 67 -1.03 -14.92 -8.96
CA LYS A 67 -2.03 -13.84 -9.14
C LYS A 67 -2.86 -14.04 -10.42
N GLN A 68 -2.35 -14.81 -11.37
CA GLN A 68 -3.00 -15.14 -12.62
C GLN A 68 -3.69 -16.50 -12.44
N ASN A 69 -4.98 -16.61 -12.78
CA ASN A 69 -5.86 -17.78 -12.58
C ASN A 69 -6.73 -17.82 -11.30
N CYS A 70 -6.84 -16.72 -10.54
CA CYS A 70 -7.89 -16.60 -9.52
C CYS A 70 -9.19 -16.07 -10.16
N SER A 71 -10.30 -16.76 -9.94
CA SER A 71 -11.64 -16.28 -10.33
C SER A 71 -12.12 -15.27 -9.29
N TRP A 72 -12.60 -14.11 -9.74
CA TRP A 72 -13.14 -13.08 -8.85
C TRP A 72 -14.64 -13.29 -8.76
N LEU A 73 -15.08 -13.93 -7.67
CA LEU A 73 -16.49 -14.27 -7.44
C LEU A 73 -17.29 -13.04 -6.99
N PHE A 74 -16.66 -12.14 -6.23
CA PHE A 74 -17.27 -10.90 -5.76
C PHE A 74 -16.24 -9.80 -5.53
N VAL A 75 -16.63 -8.56 -5.83
CA VAL A 75 -15.86 -7.32 -5.56
C VAL A 75 -16.81 -6.20 -5.18
N THR A 76 -16.45 -5.47 -4.14
CA THR A 76 -17.02 -4.15 -3.84
C THR A 76 -15.97 -3.23 -3.23
N HIS A 77 -16.08 -1.94 -3.51
CA HIS A 77 -15.31 -0.87 -2.85
C HIS A 77 -16.09 -0.23 -1.69
N HIS A 78 -17.20 -0.84 -1.29
CA HIS A 78 -18.08 -0.38 -0.23
C HIS A 78 -18.34 -1.52 0.77
N LYS A 79 -19.22 -1.27 1.74
CA LYS A 79 -19.73 -2.33 2.63
C LYS A 79 -20.48 -3.39 1.81
N CYS A 80 -20.42 -4.64 2.26
CA CYS A 80 -21.16 -5.75 1.66
C CYS A 80 -22.20 -6.32 2.63
N GLN A 81 -23.12 -7.11 2.11
CA GLN A 81 -24.12 -7.86 2.86
C GLN A 81 -23.78 -9.35 2.86
N LYS A 82 -24.33 -10.09 3.82
CA LYS A 82 -24.19 -11.55 3.88
C LYS A 82 -24.56 -12.24 2.56
N MET A 83 -25.64 -11.80 1.93
CA MET A 83 -26.14 -12.40 0.68
C MET A 83 -25.12 -12.28 -0.46
N ASP A 84 -24.35 -11.19 -0.50
CA ASP A 84 -23.31 -11.00 -1.52
C ASP A 84 -22.26 -12.12 -1.45
N VAL A 85 -21.86 -12.50 -0.23
CA VAL A 85 -20.86 -13.56 0.01
C VAL A 85 -21.45 -14.95 -0.23
N VAL A 86 -22.69 -15.19 0.22
CA VAL A 86 -23.37 -16.48 0.01
C VAL A 86 -23.56 -16.75 -1.49
N SER A 87 -24.07 -15.78 -2.26
CA SER A 87 -24.24 -15.93 -3.70
C SER A 87 -22.91 -16.06 -4.45
N ALA A 88 -21.83 -15.42 -3.96
CA ALA A 88 -20.50 -15.61 -4.52
C ALA A 88 -20.02 -17.07 -4.35
N LEU A 89 -20.29 -17.68 -3.19
CA LEU A 89 -19.88 -19.06 -2.89
C LEU A 89 -20.66 -20.12 -3.69
N GLU A 90 -21.90 -19.84 -4.10
CA GLU A 90 -22.68 -20.74 -4.98
C GLU A 90 -21.96 -21.00 -6.32
N GLY A 91 -21.15 -20.04 -6.78
CA GLY A 91 -20.34 -20.15 -7.99
C GLY A 91 -18.94 -20.73 -7.76
N SER A 92 -18.57 -21.06 -6.52
CA SER A 92 -17.23 -21.55 -6.20
C SER A 92 -17.08 -23.04 -6.49
N CYS A 93 -15.95 -23.41 -7.10
CA CYS A 93 -15.57 -24.80 -7.36
C CYS A 93 -14.19 -25.18 -6.79
N GLY A 94 -13.47 -24.22 -6.20
CA GLY A 94 -12.14 -24.41 -5.63
C GLY A 94 -12.03 -23.95 -4.18
N ASP A 95 -10.91 -23.28 -3.88
CA ASP A 95 -10.58 -22.75 -2.56
C ASP A 95 -10.95 -21.26 -2.50
N ALA A 96 -12.19 -20.97 -2.10
CA ALA A 96 -12.68 -19.61 -1.97
C ALA A 96 -12.12 -18.94 -0.73
N VAL A 97 -11.66 -17.70 -0.88
CA VAL A 97 -11.12 -16.87 0.19
C VAL A 97 -11.84 -15.52 0.22
N PHE A 98 -12.37 -15.17 1.38
CA PHE A 98 -12.94 -13.85 1.65
C PHE A 98 -11.86 -12.92 2.17
N LYS A 99 -11.71 -11.75 1.55
CA LYS A 99 -10.70 -10.77 1.93
C LYS A 99 -11.26 -9.38 2.07
N PHE A 100 -10.70 -8.64 3.02
CA PHE A 100 -10.72 -7.18 3.04
C PHE A 100 -9.30 -6.69 2.80
N GLU A 101 -9.12 -5.89 1.74
CA GLU A 101 -7.86 -5.23 1.42
C GLU A 101 -8.04 -3.72 1.64
N PRO A 102 -7.22 -3.08 2.49
CA PRO A 102 -7.39 -1.67 2.84
C PRO A 102 -6.89 -0.74 1.72
N PHE A 103 -7.07 0.57 1.94
CA PHE A 103 -6.53 1.64 1.12
C PHE A 103 -5.07 1.42 0.75
N VAL A 104 -4.77 1.64 -0.54
CA VAL A 104 -3.41 1.69 -1.06
C VAL A 104 -3.29 2.84 -2.05
N LEU A 105 -2.16 3.55 -1.99
CA LEU A 105 -1.85 4.63 -2.90
C LEU A 105 -0.36 4.62 -3.23
N HIS A 106 -0.04 4.67 -4.52
CA HIS A 106 1.32 4.85 -5.01
C HIS A 106 1.43 6.22 -5.66
N VAL A 107 2.38 7.02 -5.17
CA VAL A 107 2.64 8.37 -5.61
C VAL A 107 4.09 8.45 -6.04
N GLN A 108 4.33 8.92 -7.26
CA GLN A 108 5.66 9.32 -7.67
C GLN A 108 5.91 10.77 -7.23
N CYS A 109 7.00 10.95 -6.49
CA CYS A 109 7.43 12.23 -5.92
C CYS A 109 8.56 12.83 -6.78
N ARG A 110 8.58 14.17 -6.87
CA ARG A 110 9.59 14.90 -7.63
C ARG A 110 10.94 14.87 -6.93
N GLN A 111 10.95 15.05 -5.61
CA GLN A 111 12.14 15.04 -4.76
C GLN A 111 11.98 14.09 -3.58
N LEU A 112 13.07 13.85 -2.86
CA LEU A 112 13.06 12.97 -1.68
C LEU A 112 12.32 13.63 -0.52
N GLU A 113 12.44 14.94 -0.41
CA GLU A 113 11.80 15.79 0.59
C GLU A 113 10.27 15.71 0.46
N ASP A 114 9.75 15.79 -0.78
CA ASP A 114 8.33 15.58 -1.10
C ASP A 114 7.85 14.19 -0.61
N ALA A 115 8.65 13.15 -0.86
CA ALA A 115 8.33 11.80 -0.42
C ALA A 115 8.38 11.65 1.11
N GLN A 116 9.31 12.33 1.77
CA GLN A 116 9.43 12.35 3.23
C GLN A 116 8.26 13.07 3.91
N LEU A 117 7.77 14.15 3.31
CA LEU A 117 6.56 14.85 3.76
C LEU A 117 5.36 13.89 3.70
N LEU A 118 5.12 13.31 2.53
CA LEU A 118 4.00 12.38 2.30
C LEU A 118 4.09 11.15 3.21
N HIS A 119 5.30 10.62 3.41
CA HIS A 119 5.56 9.53 4.36
C HIS A 119 5.25 9.91 5.80
N SER A 120 5.72 11.08 6.26
CA SER A 120 5.47 11.54 7.63
C SER A 120 3.98 11.70 7.90
N VAL A 121 3.25 12.31 6.96
CA VAL A 121 1.79 12.42 7.02
C VAL A 121 1.14 11.03 7.06
N ALA A 122 1.53 10.11 6.17
CA ALA A 122 0.99 8.76 6.12
C ALA A 122 1.15 8.00 7.45
N ILE A 123 2.35 8.00 8.03
CA ILE A 123 2.62 7.34 9.32
C ILE A 123 1.74 7.94 10.43
N ASN A 124 1.66 9.27 10.49
CA ASN A 124 0.88 10.00 11.50
C ASN A 124 -0.64 9.78 11.33
N SER A 125 -1.10 9.52 10.11
CA SER A 125 -2.49 9.20 9.81
C SER A 125 -2.84 7.70 9.97
N GLY A 126 -1.88 6.85 10.37
CA GLY A 126 -2.11 5.44 10.71
C GLY A 126 -1.65 4.42 9.67
N PHE A 127 -0.98 4.86 8.60
CA PHE A 127 -0.46 4.00 7.53
C PHE A 127 0.99 3.59 7.82
N ARG A 128 1.21 2.84 8.90
CA ARG A 128 2.56 2.51 9.43
C ARG A 128 3.42 1.63 8.52
N ASN A 129 2.83 0.98 7.53
CA ASN A 129 3.51 0.10 6.56
C ASN A 129 3.85 0.80 5.24
N SER A 130 3.68 2.12 5.25
CA SER A 130 4.09 2.98 4.14
C SER A 130 5.60 3.01 4.01
N GLY A 131 6.08 3.31 2.81
CA GLY A 131 7.53 3.36 2.56
C GLY A 131 7.88 4.01 1.24
N ILE A 132 9.13 4.46 1.15
CA ILE A 132 9.70 5.14 0.00
C ILE A 132 10.63 4.17 -0.73
N THR A 133 10.47 4.07 -2.05
CA THR A 133 11.36 3.31 -2.93
C THR A 133 12.04 4.27 -3.90
N VAL A 134 13.37 4.21 -3.98
CA VAL A 134 14.15 4.99 -4.96
C VAL A 134 14.62 4.03 -6.05
N GLY A 135 13.99 4.11 -7.22
CA GLY A 135 14.29 3.29 -8.36
C GLY A 135 15.47 3.79 -9.20
N LYS A 136 15.87 2.98 -10.18
CA LYS A 136 16.84 3.37 -11.21
C LYS A 136 16.37 4.65 -11.92
N LYS A 137 17.33 5.48 -12.37
CA LYS A 137 17.07 6.80 -12.99
C LYS A 137 16.43 7.84 -12.05
N GLY A 138 16.44 7.62 -10.73
CA GLY A 138 16.00 8.59 -9.73
C GLY A 138 14.48 8.69 -9.56
N LYS A 139 13.72 7.67 -9.94
CA LYS A 139 12.26 7.64 -9.68
C LYS A 139 12.00 7.39 -8.20
N ILE A 140 11.33 8.31 -7.52
CA ILE A 140 11.00 8.18 -6.10
C ILE A 140 9.51 7.83 -5.99
N ILE A 141 9.20 6.61 -5.54
CA ILE A 141 7.84 6.14 -5.33
C ILE A 141 7.57 6.07 -3.84
N MET A 142 6.60 6.84 -3.39
CA MET A 142 6.00 6.74 -2.07
C MET A 142 4.78 5.82 -2.13
N ALA A 143 4.76 4.78 -1.31
CA ALA A 143 3.65 3.87 -1.18
C ALA A 143 2.97 4.04 0.18
N VAL A 144 1.71 4.43 0.19
CA VAL A 144 0.86 4.54 1.39
C VAL A 144 0.10 3.23 1.58
N ARG A 145 0.35 2.54 2.69
CA ARG A 145 -0.17 1.18 2.95
C ARG A 145 -0.51 0.94 4.42
N SER A 146 -1.42 -0.01 4.65
CA SER A 146 -1.88 -0.43 5.98
C SER A 146 -1.79 -1.94 6.14
N THR A 147 -1.66 -2.44 7.37
CA THR A 147 -1.84 -3.86 7.74
C THR A 147 -3.28 -4.20 8.12
N HIS A 148 -4.22 -3.29 7.90
CA HIS A 148 -5.61 -3.44 8.29
C HIS A 148 -6.39 -4.40 7.37
N CYS A 149 -5.86 -5.59 7.08
CA CYS A 149 -6.50 -6.57 6.21
C CYS A 149 -7.37 -7.58 7.00
N LEU A 150 -8.14 -8.37 6.25
CA LEU A 150 -8.77 -9.62 6.68
C LEU A 150 -8.60 -10.62 5.54
N GLU A 151 -8.28 -11.87 5.85
CA GLU A 151 -8.18 -12.95 4.87
C GLU A 151 -8.62 -14.24 5.54
N VAL A 152 -9.69 -14.85 5.04
CA VAL A 152 -10.30 -16.03 5.65
C VAL A 152 -10.72 -17.03 4.56
N PRO A 153 -10.18 -18.27 4.57
CA PRO A 153 -10.64 -19.31 3.67
C PRO A 153 -12.06 -19.73 4.04
N LEU A 154 -12.95 -19.80 3.05
CA LEU A 154 -14.36 -20.15 3.22
C LEU A 154 -14.69 -21.53 2.67
N SER A 155 -14.02 -21.97 1.60
CA SER A 155 -14.19 -23.30 1.03
C SER A 155 -12.85 -23.98 0.77
N HIS A 156 -12.90 -25.31 0.66
CA HIS A 156 -11.80 -26.11 0.18
C HIS A 156 -12.31 -27.14 -0.84
N LYS A 157 -11.72 -27.19 -2.03
CA LYS A 157 -12.13 -28.10 -3.12
C LYS A 157 -13.63 -28.03 -3.42
N GLY A 158 -14.18 -26.82 -3.45
CA GLY A 158 -15.60 -26.55 -3.69
C GLY A 158 -16.53 -26.82 -2.50
N GLN A 159 -16.03 -27.37 -1.39
CA GLN A 159 -16.83 -27.57 -0.18
C GLN A 159 -16.71 -26.35 0.75
N VAL A 160 -17.83 -25.67 1.01
CA VAL A 160 -17.90 -24.60 2.01
C VAL A 160 -17.68 -25.19 3.41
N LEU A 161 -16.71 -24.65 4.14
CA LEU A 161 -16.28 -25.14 5.46
C LEU A 161 -16.91 -24.38 6.63
N VAL A 162 -17.51 -23.23 6.35
CA VAL A 162 -18.04 -22.30 7.36
C VAL A 162 -19.57 -22.28 7.36
N SER A 163 -20.17 -21.97 8.51
CA SER A 163 -21.61 -21.80 8.61
C SER A 163 -22.06 -20.42 8.12
N THR A 164 -23.35 -20.29 7.78
CA THR A 164 -23.95 -19.03 7.37
C THR A 164 -23.85 -17.95 8.44
N GLU A 165 -23.92 -18.33 9.72
CA GLU A 165 -23.76 -17.42 10.87
C GLU A 165 -22.33 -16.90 10.96
N TYR A 166 -21.33 -17.74 10.65
CA TYR A 166 -19.94 -17.30 10.60
C TYR A 166 -19.69 -16.32 9.45
N ILE A 167 -20.33 -16.52 8.30
CA ILE A 167 -20.27 -15.58 7.17
C ILE A 167 -20.84 -14.21 7.59
N ASP A 168 -21.97 -14.18 8.31
CA ASP A 168 -22.56 -12.94 8.82
C ASP A 168 -21.57 -12.18 9.72
N PHE A 169 -20.95 -12.89 10.67
CA PHE A 169 -19.91 -12.33 11.53
C PHE A 169 -18.71 -11.78 10.73
N LEU A 170 -18.22 -12.51 9.72
CA LEU A 170 -17.12 -12.04 8.88
C LEU A 170 -17.48 -10.76 8.11
N VAL A 171 -18.70 -10.67 7.60
CA VAL A 171 -19.21 -9.49 6.91
C VAL A 171 -19.28 -8.29 7.85
N GLU A 172 -19.75 -8.47 9.08
CA GLU A 172 -19.73 -7.41 10.10
C GLU A 172 -18.30 -6.91 10.36
N ILE A 173 -17.33 -7.81 10.54
CA ILE A 173 -15.93 -7.44 10.75
C ILE A 173 -15.35 -6.72 9.53
N ALA A 174 -15.61 -7.20 8.31
CA ALA A 174 -15.13 -6.56 7.09
C ALA A 174 -15.73 -5.15 6.91
N ASN A 175 -17.01 -4.97 7.22
CA ASN A 175 -17.68 -3.68 7.16
C ASN A 175 -17.14 -2.70 8.22
N GLN A 176 -16.82 -3.18 9.42
CA GLN A 176 -16.14 -2.38 10.44
C GLN A 176 -14.74 -1.95 9.98
N LYS A 177 -13.99 -2.86 9.33
CA LYS A 177 -12.68 -2.55 8.77
C LYS A 177 -12.77 -1.54 7.62
N MET A 178 -13.78 -1.64 6.77
CA MET A 178 -14.05 -0.68 5.71
C MET A 178 -14.31 0.72 6.28
N GLU A 179 -15.11 0.81 7.35
CA GLU A 179 -15.40 2.08 8.03
C GLU A 179 -14.14 2.75 8.60
N GLU A 180 -13.37 2.01 9.40
CA GLU A 180 -12.09 2.51 9.96
C GLU A 180 -11.09 2.89 8.84
N ASN A 181 -11.09 2.15 7.73
CA ASN A 181 -10.26 2.45 6.59
C ASN A 181 -10.63 3.80 5.94
N LEU A 182 -11.91 4.09 5.74
CA LEU A 182 -12.37 5.38 5.21
C LEU A 182 -12.01 6.53 6.17
N GLN A 183 -12.16 6.34 7.48
CA GLN A 183 -11.74 7.34 8.48
C GLN A 183 -10.23 7.61 8.44
N ARG A 184 -9.40 6.59 8.19
CA ARG A 184 -7.95 6.76 7.98
C ARG A 184 -7.63 7.53 6.72
N ILE A 185 -8.33 7.25 5.63
CA ILE A 185 -8.20 7.99 4.36
C ILE A 185 -8.51 9.47 4.58
N GLU A 186 -9.63 9.78 5.23
CA GLU A 186 -10.04 11.16 5.50
C GLU A 186 -9.00 11.89 6.36
N ARG A 187 -8.55 11.26 7.45
CA ARG A 187 -7.48 11.82 8.29
C ARG A 187 -6.18 12.04 7.50
N PHE A 188 -5.80 11.12 6.63
CA PHE A 188 -4.63 11.28 5.77
C PHE A 188 -4.80 12.45 4.80
N PHE A 189 -5.96 12.55 4.16
CA PHE A 189 -6.26 13.62 3.22
C PHE A 189 -6.20 15.00 3.88
N GLU A 190 -6.83 15.19 5.03
CA GLU A 190 -6.83 16.48 5.74
C GLU A 190 -5.45 16.84 6.29
N CYS A 191 -4.71 15.88 6.85
CA CYS A 191 -3.33 16.14 7.28
C CYS A 191 -2.41 16.50 6.11
N LEU A 192 -2.57 15.83 4.96
CA LEU A 192 -1.76 16.12 3.77
C LEU A 192 -2.09 17.51 3.21
N LYS A 193 -3.37 17.83 3.11
CA LYS A 193 -3.85 19.15 2.66
C LYS A 193 -3.32 20.27 3.54
N SER A 194 -3.26 20.07 4.86
CA SER A 194 -2.64 21.02 5.78
C SER A 194 -1.13 21.13 5.54
N ALA A 195 -0.43 20.00 5.44
CA ALA A 195 1.02 19.97 5.24
C ALA A 195 1.46 20.68 3.95
N MET A 196 0.75 20.46 2.84
CA MET A 196 1.07 21.08 1.55
C MET A 196 0.84 22.59 1.51
N ARG A 197 -0.06 23.13 2.36
CA ARG A 197 -0.30 24.59 2.47
C ARG A 197 0.82 25.33 3.22
N HIS A 198 1.53 24.63 4.11
CA HIS A 198 2.60 25.23 4.91
C HIS A 198 3.94 25.34 4.18
N GLU A 199 4.05 24.83 2.94
CA GLU A 199 5.23 25.00 2.09
C GLU A 199 5.19 26.25 1.19
N ASP A 200 4.11 27.05 1.20
CA ASP A 200 4.08 28.37 0.55
C ASP A 200 4.83 29.40 1.43
N PRO A 201 6.02 29.89 1.03
CA PRO A 201 6.78 30.82 1.85
C PRO A 201 6.42 32.27 1.49
N HIS A 202 5.61 32.89 2.35
CA HIS A 202 5.86 34.26 2.74
C HIS A 202 5.57 34.47 4.23
N CYS A 203 6.51 34.05 5.08
CA CYS A 203 6.63 34.60 6.41
C CYS A 203 8.11 34.53 6.85
N GLU A 204 8.65 35.68 7.24
CA GLU A 204 10.03 35.88 7.67
C GLU A 204 10.37 34.97 8.85
N ARG A 205 11.44 34.19 8.71
CA ARG A 205 12.04 33.44 9.82
C ARG A 205 12.60 34.45 10.81
N THR A 206 11.94 34.61 11.96
CA THR A 206 12.64 35.06 13.16
C THR A 206 13.28 33.84 13.80
N ASP A 207 14.61 33.82 13.81
CA ASP A 207 15.39 32.77 14.49
C ASP A 207 15.12 32.84 15.99
N ALA A 208 14.37 31.86 16.51
CA ALA A 208 14.37 31.50 17.92
C ALA A 208 14.83 30.05 18.03
N THR A 209 16.12 29.89 18.31
CA THR A 209 16.74 28.62 18.71
C THR A 209 16.19 28.19 20.07
N GLU A 210 15.30 27.21 20.09
CA GLU A 210 15.04 26.39 21.28
C GLU A 210 15.61 24.99 21.05
N GLU A 211 16.71 24.68 21.75
CA GLU A 211 17.29 23.34 21.83
C GLU A 211 16.29 22.39 22.52
N LYS A 212 15.62 21.53 21.76
CA LYS A 212 14.88 20.39 22.32
C LYS A 212 15.84 19.21 22.49
N SER A 213 16.09 18.83 23.73
CA SER A 213 16.91 17.68 24.11
C SER A 213 16.39 16.40 23.46
N VAL A 214 17.19 15.79 22.57
CA VAL A 214 16.89 14.48 21.99
C VAL A 214 17.09 13.42 23.07
N TYR A 215 16.01 12.75 23.46
CA TYR A 215 16.05 11.61 24.37
C TYR A 215 16.67 10.39 23.67
N MET A 216 18.00 10.28 23.71
CA MET A 216 18.71 9.10 23.21
C MET A 216 18.51 7.93 24.17
N ARG A 217 17.61 7.00 23.82
CA ARG A 217 17.43 5.75 24.58
C ARG A 217 18.65 4.85 24.37
N ARG A 218 19.66 5.01 25.22
CA ARG A 218 20.88 4.20 25.27
C ARG A 218 20.51 2.75 25.61
N ARG A 219 20.53 1.84 24.62
CA ARG A 219 20.44 0.39 24.87
C ARG A 219 21.64 -0.03 25.72
N ARG A 220 21.40 -0.29 27.00
CA ARG A 220 22.39 -0.81 27.95
C ARG A 220 22.73 -2.23 27.52
N ARG A 221 23.90 -2.43 26.88
CA ARG A 221 24.48 -3.77 26.70
C ARG A 221 24.93 -4.25 28.09
N THR A 222 24.18 -5.16 28.68
CA THR A 222 24.61 -5.92 29.83
C THR A 222 25.82 -6.76 29.40
N GLN A 223 26.96 -6.57 30.06
CA GLN A 223 28.12 -7.44 29.91
C GLN A 223 27.73 -8.82 30.46
N GLY A 224 27.46 -9.75 29.56
CA GLY A 224 27.40 -11.18 29.83
C GLY A 224 28.73 -11.81 29.47
N SER A 225 29.26 -12.57 30.41
CA SER A 225 30.56 -13.23 30.44
C SER A 225 30.84 -14.18 29.27
N ARG A 226 32.13 -14.22 28.93
CA ARG A 226 32.87 -15.21 28.12
C ARG A 226 32.23 -16.61 28.03
N GLY A 227 32.07 -17.09 26.81
CA GLY A 227 31.97 -18.50 26.43
C GLY A 227 32.47 -18.64 24.99
N GLU A 228 33.63 -19.27 24.83
CA GLU A 228 34.31 -19.52 23.56
C GLU A 228 33.52 -20.46 22.65
N CYS A 229 33.52 -20.22 21.34
CA CYS A 229 33.64 -21.31 20.35
C CYS A 229 34.04 -20.77 18.96
N GLY A 230 35.32 -20.98 18.62
CA GLY A 230 35.74 -21.69 17.40
C GLY A 230 35.27 -21.26 16.00
N GLN A 231 36.21 -20.64 15.29
CA GLN A 231 36.74 -21.05 13.97
C GLN A 231 36.19 -20.46 12.65
N SER A 232 37.18 -19.93 11.91
CA SER A 232 37.41 -19.96 10.47
C SER A 232 36.73 -18.92 9.58
N SER A 233 37.37 -17.75 9.47
CA SER A 233 37.30 -16.90 8.29
C SER A 233 37.96 -17.59 7.09
N LYS A 234 37.20 -17.77 6.01
CA LYS A 234 37.73 -17.93 4.65
C LYS A 234 37.09 -16.85 3.79
N ASP A 235 37.91 -15.93 3.31
CA ASP A 235 37.58 -15.00 2.25
C ASP A 235 37.27 -15.78 0.98
N ILE A 236 36.11 -15.51 0.36
CA ILE A 236 35.82 -15.89 -1.02
C ILE A 236 35.25 -14.67 -1.72
N ILE A 237 36.08 -14.10 -2.60
CA ILE A 237 35.73 -13.15 -3.64
C ILE A 237 35.21 -13.96 -4.84
N LEU A 238 33.95 -13.76 -5.24
CA LEU A 238 33.37 -14.18 -6.54
C LEU A 238 32.28 -13.15 -6.87
N SER A 239 32.60 -12.15 -7.69
CA SER A 239 32.39 -12.11 -9.16
C SER A 239 30.92 -11.97 -9.54
N ASP A 240 30.55 -10.75 -9.88
CA ASP A 240 29.30 -10.37 -10.55
C ASP A 240 29.19 -11.15 -11.87
N GLU A 241 28.17 -12.01 -11.98
CA GLU A 241 27.59 -12.37 -13.26
C GLU A 241 26.08 -12.11 -13.25
N ASP A 242 25.74 -11.31 -14.25
CA ASP A 242 24.47 -10.82 -14.73
C ASP A 242 23.39 -11.92 -14.80
N ASN A 243 22.22 -11.63 -14.22
CA ASN A 243 20.98 -12.16 -14.75
C ASN A 243 19.86 -11.15 -14.50
N GLY A 244 19.51 -10.47 -15.58
CA GLY A 244 18.47 -9.47 -15.64
C GLY A 244 17.11 -10.00 -15.22
N LEU A 245 16.43 -9.21 -14.39
CA LEU A 245 14.98 -9.24 -14.26
C LEU A 245 14.49 -7.81 -14.34
N ASP A 246 13.94 -7.50 -15.51
CA ASP A 246 13.13 -6.33 -15.79
C ASP A 246 11.84 -6.45 -14.97
N ILE A 247 11.82 -5.85 -13.78
CA ILE A 247 10.60 -5.79 -12.96
C ILE A 247 9.72 -4.70 -13.56
N GLY A 248 8.99 -5.06 -14.61
CA GLY A 248 7.75 -4.41 -14.99
C GLY A 248 6.79 -4.49 -13.80
N ILE A 249 6.64 -3.38 -13.08
CA ILE A 249 5.59 -3.23 -12.08
C ILE A 249 4.28 -2.98 -12.82
N ASP A 250 3.74 -4.03 -13.45
CA ASP A 250 2.33 -4.17 -13.76
C ASP A 250 1.72 -5.01 -12.63
N LEU A 251 1.62 -4.41 -11.45
CA LEU A 251 1.24 -5.13 -10.22
C LEU A 251 -0.22 -4.98 -9.81
N PHE A 252 -1.02 -4.25 -10.59
CA PHE A 252 -2.43 -3.97 -10.28
C PHE A 252 -3.22 -3.84 -11.58
N THR A 253 -3.67 -4.98 -12.10
CA THR A 253 -4.63 -5.12 -13.20
C THR A 253 -5.48 -6.34 -12.91
#